data_AF-A0A0D7K6U3-F1
#
_entry.id   AF-A0A0D7K6U3-F1
#
_cell.length_a   1.000
_cell.length_b   1.000
_cell.length_c   1.000
_cell.angle_alpha   90.00
_cell.angle_beta   90.00
_cell.angle_gamma   90.00
#
_symmetry.space_group_name_H-M   'P 1'
#
loop_
_entity.id
_entity.type
_entity.pdbx_description
1 polymer ?
#
loop_
_entity_poly.entity_id
_entity_poly.type
_entity_poly.pdbx_seq_one_letter_code
_entity_poly.pdbx_strand_id
1 'polypeptide(L)'
;MNLLQRALIEKAGHDNGFEHVLPTSADGWLALGSARHPAEVAVQSNSGGFAAALCRCQPSLPGELARSFPETMQAGGSAEAHFVLPTEATLARWLRRTAALAQALPDQAMTSFDAQVQAALAELEPAAAKSTEVQRLVRQRVGQQAFRQAMLDYWGGACAVTGISVPQALRASHAKAWALCDTDAERLDVYNGFLLSANLDALFDAYLVTFDGTGSLQVSAAVSDTERARLGLTHGMKLRWLDARHQHYLHFQRMKCTWFSA
;
A
#
# COMPACT_ATOMS: atom_id res chain seq x y z
N MET A 1 -9.23 28.58 -15.05
CA MET A 1 -8.76 27.41 -15.82
C MET A 1 -9.40 27.43 -17.20
N ASN A 2 -8.61 27.31 -18.27
CA ASN A 2 -9.14 27.24 -19.65
C ASN A 2 -9.52 25.79 -20.04
N LEU A 3 -10.17 25.61 -21.20
CA LEU A 3 -10.62 24.29 -21.67
C LEU A 3 -9.48 23.28 -21.86
N LEU A 4 -8.32 23.72 -22.33
CA LEU A 4 -7.16 22.85 -22.53
C LEU A 4 -6.61 22.33 -21.19
N GLN A 5 -6.45 23.21 -20.21
CA GLN A 5 -6.01 22.86 -18.86
C GLN A 5 -6.98 21.87 -18.20
N ARG A 6 -8.28 22.10 -18.38
CA ARG A 6 -9.31 21.18 -17.90
C ARG A 6 -9.17 19.80 -18.53
N ALA A 7 -9.13 19.72 -19.86
CA ALA A 7 -9.01 18.45 -20.58
C ALA A 7 -7.72 17.68 -20.21
N LEU A 8 -6.62 18.38 -19.96
CA LEU A 8 -5.37 17.78 -19.49
C LEU A 8 -5.55 17.12 -18.11
N ILE A 9 -6.19 17.82 -17.16
CA ILE A 9 -6.45 17.27 -15.83
C ILE A 9 -7.43 16.09 -15.90
N GLU A 10 -8.49 16.18 -16.70
CA GLU A 10 -9.44 15.07 -16.89
C GLU A 10 -8.73 13.82 -17.41
N LYS A 11 -7.89 13.97 -18.44
CA LYS A 11 -7.09 12.88 -18.99
C LYS A 11 -6.12 12.31 -17.95
N ALA A 12 -5.38 13.19 -17.25
CA ALA A 12 -4.46 12.78 -16.21
C ALA A 12 -5.19 12.02 -15.08
N GLY A 13 -6.37 12.47 -14.67
CA GLY A 13 -7.26 11.77 -13.73
C GLY A 13 -7.58 10.37 -14.23
N HIS A 14 -8.18 10.28 -15.41
CA HIS A 14 -8.63 9.03 -16.01
C HIS A 14 -7.49 8.00 -16.13
N ASP A 15 -6.34 8.41 -16.64
CA ASP A 15 -5.18 7.53 -16.85
C ASP A 15 -4.51 7.08 -15.54
N ASN A 16 -4.81 7.75 -14.42
CA ASN A 16 -4.15 7.54 -13.13
C ASN A 16 -5.13 7.20 -11.99
N GLY A 17 -6.30 6.64 -12.32
CA GLY A 17 -7.22 6.03 -11.36
C GLY A 17 -8.31 6.94 -10.82
N PHE A 18 -8.59 8.06 -11.48
CA PHE A 18 -9.70 8.95 -11.19
C PHE A 18 -10.51 9.22 -12.47
N GLU A 19 -11.29 8.22 -12.87
CA GLU A 19 -12.05 8.18 -14.13
C GLU A 19 -13.30 9.07 -14.16
N HIS A 20 -13.78 9.55 -13.01
CA HIS A 20 -15.01 10.33 -12.92
C HIS A 20 -14.73 11.79 -12.61
N VAL A 21 -15.33 12.69 -13.41
CA VAL A 21 -15.41 14.11 -13.07
C VAL A 21 -16.65 14.32 -12.19
N LEU A 22 -16.45 14.88 -10.99
CA LEU A 22 -17.53 15.05 -10.03
C LEU A 22 -18.27 16.38 -10.24
N PRO A 23 -19.59 16.43 -9.98
CA PRO A 23 -20.33 17.68 -9.94
C PRO A 23 -19.85 18.50 -8.74
N THR A 24 -19.71 19.81 -8.93
CA THR A 24 -19.22 20.78 -7.95
C THR A 24 -17.71 20.89 -7.87
N SER A 25 -17.21 22.01 -8.34
CA SER A 25 -15.94 22.56 -7.91
C SER A 25 -16.08 24.07 -7.81
N ALA A 26 -15.60 24.63 -6.70
CA ALA A 26 -15.46 26.07 -6.55
C ALA A 26 -14.64 26.65 -7.72
N ASP A 27 -14.86 27.93 -8.05
CA ASP A 27 -14.32 28.56 -9.25
C ASP A 27 -12.85 28.19 -9.53
N GLY A 28 -12.65 27.35 -10.55
CA GLY A 28 -11.33 26.98 -11.08
C GLY A 28 -10.74 25.64 -10.60
N TRP A 29 -11.35 24.93 -9.65
CA TRP A 29 -10.95 23.56 -9.31
C TRP A 29 -11.66 22.53 -10.19
N LEU A 30 -11.12 21.32 -10.28
CA LEU A 30 -11.75 20.18 -10.93
C LEU A 30 -11.73 19.00 -9.98
N ALA A 31 -12.91 18.59 -9.51
CA ALA A 31 -13.06 17.44 -8.64
C ALA A 31 -13.10 16.14 -9.45
N LEU A 32 -12.35 15.14 -9.01
CA LEU A 32 -12.20 13.83 -9.64
C LEU A 32 -12.45 12.72 -8.60
N GLY A 33 -13.08 11.63 -9.03
CA GLY A 33 -13.36 10.44 -8.22
C GLY A 33 -13.11 9.15 -8.99
N SER A 34 -13.33 8.01 -8.34
CA SER A 34 -13.13 6.67 -8.92
C SER A 34 -14.27 5.72 -8.57
N ALA A 35 -14.52 4.72 -9.42
CA ALA A 35 -15.36 3.57 -9.10
C ALA A 35 -14.61 2.52 -8.25
N ARG A 36 -13.26 2.55 -8.24
CA ARG A 36 -12.44 1.50 -7.62
C ARG A 36 -12.05 1.79 -6.17
N HIS A 37 -12.18 3.05 -5.74
CA HIS A 37 -11.83 3.47 -4.39
C HIS A 37 -12.59 4.75 -4.01
N PRO A 38 -12.77 5.03 -2.70
CA PRO A 38 -13.59 6.14 -2.23
C PRO A 38 -12.87 7.49 -2.21
N ALA A 39 -11.59 7.55 -2.60
CA ALA A 39 -10.86 8.81 -2.62
C ALA A 39 -11.38 9.78 -3.69
N GLU A 40 -11.60 11.03 -3.29
CA GLU A 40 -11.96 12.15 -4.16
C GLU A 40 -10.87 13.21 -4.03
N VAL A 41 -10.44 13.75 -5.17
CA VAL A 41 -9.38 14.77 -5.25
C VAL A 41 -9.87 15.97 -6.02
N ALA A 42 -9.34 17.14 -5.71
CA ALA A 42 -9.53 18.33 -6.53
C ALA A 42 -8.19 18.78 -7.11
N VAL A 43 -8.18 19.18 -8.37
CA VAL A 43 -6.99 19.70 -9.05
C VAL A 43 -7.31 21.02 -9.73
N GLN A 44 -6.41 21.99 -9.61
CA GLN A 44 -6.46 23.29 -10.28
C GLN A 44 -5.15 23.50 -11.05
N SER A 45 -5.24 24.08 -12.25
CA SER A 45 -4.06 24.49 -13.03
C SER A 45 -3.78 25.99 -12.85
N ASN A 46 -2.54 26.30 -12.49
CA ASN A 46 -2.01 27.65 -12.27
C ASN A 46 -0.85 27.93 -13.24
N SER A 47 -0.39 29.18 -13.33
CA SER A 47 0.73 29.56 -14.21
C SER A 47 2.05 28.83 -13.91
N GLY A 48 2.20 28.27 -12.70
CA GLY A 48 3.38 27.52 -12.24
C GLY A 48 3.20 26.00 -12.12
N GLY A 49 2.13 25.42 -12.68
CA GLY A 49 1.86 23.98 -12.60
C GLY A 49 0.45 23.67 -12.11
N PHE A 50 0.33 22.76 -11.14
CA PHE A 50 -0.94 22.30 -10.58
C PHE A 50 -0.96 22.41 -9.07
N ALA A 51 -2.12 22.76 -8.52
CA ALA A 51 -2.46 22.55 -7.12
C ALA A 51 -3.40 21.36 -7.02
N ALA A 52 -3.19 20.48 -6.05
CA ALA A 52 -4.04 19.32 -5.81
C ALA A 52 -4.39 19.20 -4.32
N ALA A 53 -5.61 18.75 -4.04
CA ALA A 53 -6.12 18.56 -2.69
C ALA A 53 -6.83 17.21 -2.56
N LEU A 54 -6.75 16.61 -1.37
CA LEU A 54 -7.56 15.45 -0.99
C LEU A 54 -8.88 15.94 -0.39
N CYS A 55 -9.99 15.80 -1.11
CA CYS A 55 -11.32 16.27 -0.66
C CYS A 55 -12.03 15.24 0.21
N ARG A 56 -11.95 13.96 -0.18
CA ARG A 56 -12.47 12.83 0.59
C ARG A 56 -11.45 11.72 0.55
N CYS A 57 -11.02 11.25 1.72
CA CYS A 57 -10.14 10.09 1.80
C CYS A 57 -10.21 9.49 3.21
N GLN A 58 -9.68 8.27 3.32
CA GLN A 58 -9.47 7.63 4.60
C GLN A 58 -8.38 8.36 5.42
N PRO A 59 -8.47 8.41 6.77
CA PRO A 59 -7.63 9.27 7.60
C PRO A 59 -6.11 9.06 7.47
N SER A 60 -5.68 7.85 7.12
CA SER A 60 -4.25 7.54 6.99
C SER A 60 -3.65 7.90 5.62
N LEU A 61 -4.48 8.10 4.60
CA LEU A 61 -4.01 8.35 3.24
C LEU A 61 -3.13 9.61 3.12
N PRO A 62 -3.49 10.78 3.70
CA PRO A 62 -2.64 11.97 3.58
C PRO A 62 -1.22 11.75 4.11
N GLY A 63 -1.09 11.11 5.28
CA GLY A 63 0.21 10.82 5.89
C GLY A 63 1.05 9.86 5.05
N GLU A 64 0.44 8.82 4.48
CA GLU A 64 1.14 7.88 3.61
C GLU A 64 1.52 8.48 2.25
N LEU A 65 0.66 9.34 1.71
CA LEU A 65 0.93 10.06 0.47
C LEU A 65 2.09 11.05 0.65
N ALA A 66 2.12 11.76 1.77
CA ALA A 66 3.20 12.71 2.09
C ALA A 66 4.59 12.07 2.07
N ARG A 67 4.72 10.79 2.46
CA ARG A 67 6.01 10.05 2.38
C ARG A 67 6.59 9.99 0.96
N SER A 68 5.71 10.00 -0.05
CA SER A 68 6.10 9.94 -1.47
C SER A 68 6.33 11.33 -2.08
N PHE A 69 5.92 12.38 -1.38
CA PHE A 69 5.79 13.75 -1.86
C PHE A 69 6.23 14.81 -0.81
N PRO A 70 7.37 14.62 -0.12
CA PRO A 70 7.73 15.44 1.05
C PRO A 70 7.94 16.91 0.72
N GLU A 71 8.44 17.23 -0.47
CA GLU A 71 8.77 18.60 -0.90
C GLU A 71 7.56 19.38 -1.41
N THR A 72 6.44 18.70 -1.66
CA THR A 72 5.27 19.28 -2.35
C THR A 72 4.09 19.53 -1.43
N MET A 73 4.10 19.00 -0.21
CA MET A 73 3.02 19.18 0.76
C MET A 73 3.14 20.56 1.42
N GLN A 74 2.11 21.39 1.28
CA GLN A 74 2.03 22.66 1.99
C GLN A 74 1.16 22.51 3.24
N ALA A 75 1.60 23.10 4.35
CA ALA A 75 0.75 23.28 5.52
C ALA A 75 -0.34 24.31 5.19
N GLY A 76 -1.49 23.83 4.68
CA GLY A 76 -2.66 24.66 4.46
C GLY A 76 -3.31 25.05 5.79
N GLY A 77 -3.87 26.26 5.86
CA GLY A 77 -4.68 26.69 7.01
C GLY A 77 -6.06 26.01 7.11
N SER A 78 -6.40 25.13 6.16
CA SER A 78 -7.58 24.25 6.20
C SER A 78 -7.19 22.81 6.54
N ALA A 79 -8.14 22.02 7.05
CA ALA A 79 -7.93 20.62 7.43
C ALA A 79 -7.63 19.67 6.25
N GLU A 80 -7.51 20.18 5.02
CA GLU A 80 -7.27 19.41 3.80
C GLU A 80 -5.78 19.45 3.42
N ALA A 81 -5.22 18.31 3.03
CA ALA A 81 -3.82 18.24 2.59
C ALA A 81 -3.69 18.79 1.16
N HIS A 82 -2.89 19.85 0.99
CA HIS A 82 -2.63 20.51 -0.29
C HIS A 82 -1.24 20.20 -0.83
N PHE A 83 -1.16 20.01 -2.15
CA PHE A 83 0.05 19.65 -2.87
C PHE A 83 0.29 20.59 -4.05
N VAL A 84 1.53 21.05 -4.20
CA VAL A 84 1.97 21.83 -5.37
C VAL A 84 2.77 20.93 -6.30
N LEU A 85 2.30 20.78 -7.53
CA LEU A 85 2.78 19.80 -8.50
C LEU A 85 3.27 20.55 -9.75
N PRO A 86 4.59 20.74 -9.94
CA PRO A 86 5.13 21.66 -10.95
C PRO A 86 4.87 21.24 -12.40
N THR A 87 4.62 19.96 -12.65
CA THR A 87 4.49 19.38 -14.00
C THR A 87 3.34 18.39 -14.11
N GLU A 88 2.90 18.12 -15.35
CA GLU A 88 1.93 17.05 -15.63
C GLU A 88 2.44 15.68 -15.17
N ALA A 89 3.74 15.41 -15.33
CA ALA A 89 4.34 14.15 -14.86
C ALA A 89 4.24 14.01 -13.33
N THR A 90 4.48 15.09 -12.58
CA THR A 90 4.29 15.08 -11.12
C THR A 90 2.82 14.94 -10.72
N LEU A 91 1.89 15.53 -11.49
CA LEU A 91 0.46 15.35 -11.31
C LEU A 91 0.03 13.90 -11.53
N ALA A 92 0.43 13.30 -12.65
CA ALA A 92 0.13 11.90 -12.96
C ALA A 92 0.69 10.94 -11.88
N ARG A 93 1.93 11.17 -11.43
CA ARG A 93 2.54 10.40 -10.34
C ARG A 93 1.76 10.54 -9.03
N TRP A 94 1.32 11.76 -8.70
CA TRP A 94 0.53 12.03 -7.50
C TRP A 94 -0.82 11.31 -7.55
N LEU A 95 -1.57 11.47 -8.64
CA LEU A 95 -2.85 10.79 -8.85
C LEU A 95 -2.70 9.27 -8.74
N ARG A 96 -1.73 8.68 -9.44
CA ARG A 96 -1.50 7.23 -9.42
C ARG A 96 -1.17 6.72 -8.02
N ARG A 97 -0.34 7.47 -7.28
CA ARG A 97 0.04 7.12 -5.91
C ARG A 97 -1.14 7.23 -4.95
N THR A 98 -1.94 8.28 -5.07
CA THR A 98 -3.18 8.47 -4.30
C THR A 98 -4.14 7.31 -4.56
N ALA A 99 -4.37 6.95 -5.82
CA ALA A 99 -5.26 5.85 -6.19
C ALA A 99 -4.77 4.48 -5.70
N ALA A 100 -3.46 4.23 -5.76
CA ALA A 100 -2.85 3.00 -5.23
C ALA A 100 -3.03 2.90 -3.70
N LEU A 101 -2.72 3.96 -2.96
CA LEU A 101 -2.92 4.00 -1.51
C LEU A 101 -4.40 3.88 -1.13
N ALA A 102 -5.30 4.54 -1.87
CA ALA A 102 -6.73 4.47 -1.63
C ALA A 102 -7.30 3.05 -1.79
N GLN A 103 -6.71 2.22 -2.65
CA GLN A 103 -7.07 0.80 -2.82
C GLN A 103 -6.40 -0.11 -1.79
N ALA A 104 -5.15 0.17 -1.42
CA ALA A 104 -4.35 -0.71 -0.58
C ALA A 104 -4.74 -0.65 0.90
N LEU A 105 -5.15 0.51 1.40
CA LEU A 105 -5.36 0.70 2.82
C LEU A 105 -6.62 -0.04 3.33
N PRO A 106 -6.68 -0.44 4.63
CA PRO A 106 -7.47 -1.57 5.11
C PRO A 106 -8.97 -1.56 4.80
N ASP A 107 -9.64 -0.40 4.91
CA ASP A 107 -11.10 -0.30 4.73
C ASP A 107 -11.53 -0.69 3.29
N GLN A 108 -10.74 -0.29 2.30
CA GLN A 108 -11.04 -0.58 0.89
C GLN A 108 -10.62 -2.00 0.49
N ALA A 109 -9.47 -2.46 1.01
CA ALA A 109 -8.97 -3.80 0.73
C ALA A 109 -10.00 -4.88 1.14
N MET A 110 -10.62 -4.73 2.31
CA MET A 110 -11.67 -5.64 2.79
C MET A 110 -12.89 -5.70 1.86
N THR A 111 -13.40 -4.53 1.46
CA THR A 111 -14.58 -4.44 0.59
C THR A 111 -14.32 -5.11 -0.76
N SER A 112 -13.12 -4.91 -1.32
CA SER A 112 -12.72 -5.54 -2.57
C SER A 112 -12.56 -7.06 -2.45
N PHE A 113 -12.09 -7.54 -1.30
CA PHE A 113 -11.87 -8.95 -1.03
C PHE A 113 -13.18 -9.74 -1.00
N ASP A 114 -14.18 -9.26 -0.25
CA ASP A 114 -15.47 -9.96 -0.17
C ASP A 114 -16.12 -10.07 -1.56
N ALA A 115 -16.09 -9.00 -2.36
CA ALA A 115 -16.59 -9.02 -3.73
C ALA A 115 -15.86 -10.05 -4.61
N GLN A 116 -14.53 -10.13 -4.50
CA GLN A 116 -13.72 -11.11 -5.26
C GLN A 116 -13.97 -12.55 -4.81
N VAL A 117 -14.16 -12.78 -3.51
CA VAL A 117 -14.51 -14.11 -2.98
C VAL A 117 -15.88 -14.54 -3.51
N GLN A 118 -16.88 -13.66 -3.50
CA GLN A 118 -18.20 -13.96 -4.04
C GLN A 118 -18.14 -14.27 -5.54
N ALA A 119 -17.40 -13.48 -6.31
CA ALA A 119 -17.20 -13.72 -7.74
C ALA A 119 -16.52 -15.08 -7.99
N ALA A 120 -15.45 -15.40 -7.26
CA ALA A 120 -14.73 -16.67 -7.40
C ALA A 120 -15.59 -17.89 -6.99
N LEU A 121 -16.49 -17.75 -6.01
CA LEU A 121 -17.41 -18.81 -5.62
C LEU A 121 -18.55 -19.00 -6.64
N ALA A 122 -18.99 -17.93 -7.32
CA ALA A 122 -20.03 -17.98 -8.33
C ALA A 122 -19.60 -18.73 -9.61
N GLU A 123 -18.29 -18.84 -9.86
CA GLU A 123 -17.72 -19.63 -10.97
C GLU A 123 -17.69 -21.15 -10.69
N LEU A 124 -17.96 -21.57 -9.45
CA LEU A 124 -17.93 -22.97 -9.05
C LEU A 124 -19.32 -23.61 -9.13
N GLU A 125 -19.33 -24.94 -9.28
CA GLU A 125 -20.56 -25.72 -9.17
C GLU A 125 -21.26 -25.48 -7.81
N PRO A 126 -22.60 -25.33 -7.74
CA PRO A 126 -23.31 -24.89 -6.54
C PRO A 126 -23.06 -25.77 -5.30
N ALA A 127 -22.85 -27.07 -5.48
CA ALA A 127 -22.53 -28.00 -4.40
C ALA A 127 -21.11 -27.77 -3.85
N ALA A 128 -20.14 -27.48 -4.72
CA ALA A 128 -18.77 -27.16 -4.33
C ALA A 128 -18.68 -25.80 -3.66
N ALA A 129 -19.40 -24.79 -4.16
CA ALA A 129 -19.43 -23.43 -3.59
C ALA A 129 -19.98 -23.38 -2.15
N LYS A 130 -20.81 -24.35 -1.75
CA LYS A 130 -21.36 -24.48 -0.39
C LYS A 130 -20.45 -25.27 0.57
N SER A 131 -19.40 -25.91 0.06
CA SER A 131 -18.44 -26.65 0.89
C SER A 131 -17.57 -25.67 1.69
N THR A 132 -17.53 -25.85 3.01
CA THR A 132 -16.73 -25.00 3.91
C THR A 132 -15.24 -25.06 3.61
N GLU A 133 -14.71 -26.24 3.24
CA GLU A 133 -13.32 -26.41 2.84
C GLU A 133 -13.00 -25.69 1.52
N VAL A 134 -13.91 -25.76 0.54
CA VAL A 134 -13.75 -25.03 -0.72
C VAL A 134 -13.77 -23.51 -0.47
N GLN A 135 -14.70 -23.03 0.35
CA GLN A 135 -14.77 -21.61 0.71
C GLN A 135 -13.49 -21.14 1.42
N ARG A 136 -12.94 -21.95 2.33
CA ARG A 136 -11.67 -21.66 3.02
C ARG A 136 -10.50 -21.54 2.05
N LEU A 137 -10.39 -22.47 1.10
CA LEU A 137 -9.34 -22.46 0.08
C LEU A 137 -9.47 -21.25 -0.87
N VAL A 138 -10.69 -20.94 -1.32
CA VAL A 138 -10.96 -19.79 -2.17
C VAL A 138 -10.62 -18.50 -1.45
N ARG A 139 -11.09 -18.33 -0.20
CA ARG A 139 -10.78 -17.16 0.64
C ARG A 139 -9.28 -17.00 0.83
N GLN A 140 -8.55 -18.07 1.14
CA GLN A 140 -7.10 -18.01 1.28
C GLN A 140 -6.41 -17.59 -0.03
N ARG A 141 -6.77 -18.19 -1.16
CA ARG A 141 -6.19 -17.87 -2.47
C ARG A 141 -6.43 -16.41 -2.85
N VAL A 142 -7.69 -15.97 -2.82
CA VAL A 142 -8.09 -14.60 -3.17
C VAL A 142 -7.44 -13.61 -2.22
N GLY A 143 -7.45 -13.92 -0.92
CA GLY A 143 -6.92 -13.03 0.09
C GLY A 143 -5.40 -12.87 0.05
N GLN A 144 -4.65 -13.93 -0.25
CA GLN A 144 -3.20 -13.85 -0.48
C GLN A 144 -2.87 -13.01 -1.73
N GLN A 145 -3.66 -13.13 -2.79
CA GLN A 145 -3.50 -12.31 -4.00
C GLN A 145 -3.83 -10.83 -3.72
N ALA A 146 -4.93 -10.56 -3.02
CA ALA A 146 -5.35 -9.22 -2.62
C ALA A 146 -4.31 -8.56 -1.71
N PHE A 147 -3.83 -9.28 -0.69
CA PHE A 147 -2.77 -8.80 0.20
C PHE A 147 -1.48 -8.48 -0.56
N ARG A 148 -1.09 -9.35 -1.50
CA ARG A 148 0.08 -9.08 -2.36
C ARG A 148 -0.08 -7.80 -3.18
N GLN A 149 -1.25 -7.59 -3.79
CA GLN A 149 -1.51 -6.39 -4.57
C GLN A 149 -1.51 -5.14 -3.67
N ALA A 150 -2.16 -5.21 -2.51
CA ALA A 150 -2.16 -4.13 -1.52
C ALA A 150 -0.73 -3.81 -1.01
N MET A 151 0.13 -4.81 -0.85
CA MET A 151 1.55 -4.62 -0.50
C MET A 151 2.35 -3.92 -1.60
N LEU A 152 2.13 -4.31 -2.87
CA LEU A 152 2.71 -3.61 -4.02
C LEU A 152 2.28 -2.14 -4.04
N ASP A 153 0.99 -1.91 -3.86
CA ASP A 153 0.42 -0.57 -3.88
C ASP A 153 0.87 0.28 -2.67
N TYR A 154 0.91 -0.28 -1.46
CA TYR A 154 1.37 0.40 -0.25
C TYR A 154 2.86 0.76 -0.34
N TRP A 155 3.72 -0.18 -0.73
CA TRP A 155 5.16 0.03 -0.83
C TRP A 155 5.61 0.70 -2.13
N GLY A 156 4.68 1.07 -3.03
CA GLY A 156 5.00 1.76 -4.28
C GLY A 156 5.79 0.89 -5.25
N GLY A 157 5.48 -0.40 -5.29
CA GLY A 157 6.06 -1.40 -6.20
C GLY A 157 7.50 -1.78 -5.88
N ALA A 158 8.01 -1.42 -4.70
CA ALA A 158 9.41 -1.58 -4.35
C ALA A 158 9.61 -2.18 -2.96
N CYS A 159 10.65 -3.00 -2.79
CA CYS A 159 10.99 -3.62 -1.51
C CYS A 159 11.04 -2.59 -0.37
N ALA A 160 10.45 -2.94 0.76
CA ALA A 160 10.40 -2.15 1.98
C ALA A 160 11.78 -1.81 2.54
N VAL A 161 12.81 -2.61 2.24
CA VAL A 161 14.17 -2.42 2.74
C VAL A 161 15.11 -1.94 1.65
N THR A 162 15.22 -2.68 0.54
CA THR A 162 16.23 -2.44 -0.49
C THR A 162 15.79 -1.48 -1.60
N GLY A 163 14.49 -1.19 -1.70
CA GLY A 163 13.94 -0.42 -2.82
C GLY A 163 13.93 -1.14 -4.17
N ILE A 164 14.32 -2.43 -4.24
CA ILE A 164 14.23 -3.24 -5.47
C ILE A 164 12.79 -3.19 -6.00
N SER A 165 12.61 -2.78 -7.25
CA SER A 165 11.30 -2.60 -7.89
C SER A 165 11.05 -3.61 -9.02
N VAL A 166 11.57 -4.83 -8.88
CA VAL A 166 11.36 -5.95 -9.82
C VAL A 166 10.26 -6.85 -9.24
N PRO A 167 8.99 -6.74 -9.67
CA PRO A 167 7.87 -7.39 -8.97
C PRO A 167 8.00 -8.92 -8.83
N GLN A 168 8.66 -9.57 -9.78
CA GLN A 168 8.93 -11.02 -9.78
C GLN A 168 9.87 -11.43 -8.64
N ALA A 169 10.74 -10.53 -8.18
CA ALA A 169 11.65 -10.75 -7.07
C ALA A 169 11.05 -10.35 -5.70
N LEU A 170 9.82 -9.83 -5.68
CA LEU A 170 9.16 -9.34 -4.48
C LEU A 170 8.12 -10.32 -3.96
N ARG A 171 8.01 -10.40 -2.64
CA ARG A 171 7.07 -11.22 -1.87
C ARG A 171 6.38 -10.36 -0.83
N ALA A 172 5.11 -10.65 -0.59
CA ALA A 172 4.30 -9.99 0.42
C ALA A 172 4.35 -10.88 1.66
N SER A 173 5.16 -10.50 2.65
CA SER A 173 5.40 -11.27 3.85
C SER A 173 4.53 -10.74 4.98
N HIS A 174 3.80 -11.64 5.66
CA HIS A 174 3.00 -11.30 6.84
C HIS A 174 3.88 -11.26 8.09
N ALA A 175 3.69 -10.26 8.96
CA ALA A 175 4.32 -10.25 10.28
C ALA A 175 3.58 -11.20 11.26
N LYS A 176 2.26 -11.07 11.38
CA LYS A 176 1.39 -12.09 11.99
C LYS A 176 0.91 -13.01 10.88
N ALA A 177 1.43 -14.24 10.85
CA ALA A 177 1.14 -15.21 9.79
C ALA A 177 -0.37 -15.38 9.54
N TRP A 178 -0.75 -15.61 8.27
CA TRP A 178 -2.15 -15.75 7.82
C TRP A 178 -2.99 -16.68 8.70
N ALA A 179 -2.44 -17.85 9.05
CA ALA A 179 -3.11 -18.88 9.84
C ALA A 179 -3.30 -18.48 11.32
N LEU A 180 -2.55 -17.50 11.81
CA LEU A 180 -2.64 -16.97 13.17
C LEU A 180 -3.53 -15.73 13.25
N CYS A 181 -3.92 -15.14 12.12
CA CYS A 181 -4.83 -14.00 12.08
C CYS A 181 -6.26 -14.42 12.44
N ASP A 182 -6.87 -13.64 13.33
CA ASP A 182 -8.20 -13.87 13.89
C ASP A 182 -9.30 -13.44 12.91
N THR A 183 -9.01 -12.43 12.08
CA THR A 183 -9.97 -11.86 11.13
C THR A 183 -9.36 -11.68 9.75
N ASP A 184 -10.21 -11.56 8.72
CA ASP A 184 -9.76 -11.18 7.38
C ASP A 184 -9.22 -9.75 7.36
N ALA A 185 -9.61 -8.90 8.31
CA ALA A 185 -9.11 -7.53 8.41
C ALA A 185 -7.62 -7.55 8.68
N GLU A 186 -7.18 -8.34 9.66
CA GLU A 186 -5.75 -8.54 9.93
C GLU A 186 -5.00 -9.18 8.74
N ARG A 187 -5.63 -10.12 8.03
CA ARG A 187 -5.02 -10.82 6.89
C ARG A 187 -4.75 -9.92 5.69
N LEU A 188 -5.59 -8.90 5.52
CA LEU A 188 -5.55 -7.94 4.42
C LEU A 188 -4.95 -6.58 4.82
N ASP A 189 -4.68 -6.39 6.11
CA ASP A 189 -4.12 -5.15 6.64
C ASP A 189 -2.69 -4.94 6.13
N VAL A 190 -2.46 -3.85 5.40
CA VAL A 190 -1.14 -3.51 4.88
C VAL A 190 -0.10 -3.23 5.99
N TYR A 191 -0.55 -2.99 7.23
CA TYR A 191 0.35 -2.86 8.37
C TYR A 191 0.77 -4.23 8.95
N ASN A 192 0.13 -5.33 8.56
CA ASN A 192 0.47 -6.70 8.96
C ASN A 192 1.56 -7.32 8.09
N GLY A 193 2.47 -6.53 7.53
CA GLY A 193 3.52 -7.10 6.71
C GLY A 193 4.35 -6.10 5.94
N PHE A 194 5.22 -6.66 5.11
CA PHE A 194 6.18 -5.91 4.31
C PHE A 194 6.28 -6.51 2.91
N LEU A 195 6.47 -5.65 1.91
CA LEU A 195 6.89 -6.09 0.59
C LEU A 195 8.41 -6.31 0.60
N LEU A 196 8.87 -7.55 0.61
CA LEU A 196 10.28 -7.91 0.76
C LEU A 196 10.85 -8.52 -0.53
N SER A 197 12.15 -8.40 -0.75
CA SER A 197 12.83 -9.25 -1.73
C SER A 197 12.77 -10.71 -1.28
N ALA A 198 12.76 -11.66 -2.21
CA ALA A 198 12.63 -13.09 -1.91
C ALA A 198 13.57 -13.62 -0.80
N ASN A 199 14.82 -13.14 -0.74
CA ASN A 199 15.76 -13.54 0.33
C ASN A 199 15.32 -13.00 1.71
N LEU A 200 14.96 -11.72 1.78
CA LEU A 200 14.49 -11.09 3.03
C LEU A 200 13.18 -11.71 3.51
N ASP A 201 12.26 -11.99 2.59
CA ASP A 201 11.00 -12.69 2.85
C ASP A 201 11.25 -14.07 3.49
N ALA A 202 12.05 -14.92 2.84
CA ALA A 202 12.37 -16.24 3.36
C ALA A 202 13.02 -16.20 4.75
N LEU A 203 13.90 -15.23 5.00
CA LEU A 203 14.52 -15.06 6.32
C LEU A 203 13.55 -14.52 7.37
N PHE A 204 12.64 -13.63 7.00
CA PHE A 204 11.68 -13.01 7.92
C PHE A 204 10.60 -14.02 8.34
N ASP A 205 10.08 -14.80 7.39
CA ASP A 205 9.13 -15.89 7.62
C ASP A 205 9.75 -17.02 8.46
N ALA A 206 11.05 -17.29 8.26
CA ALA A 206 11.81 -18.26 9.07
C ALA A 206 12.24 -17.73 10.45
N TYR A 207 11.85 -16.50 10.80
CA TYR A 207 12.26 -15.83 12.05
C TYR A 207 13.78 -15.70 12.21
N LEU A 208 14.54 -15.66 11.11
CA LEU A 208 15.99 -15.45 11.09
C LEU A 208 16.36 -13.97 10.99
N VAL A 209 15.42 -13.14 10.55
CA VAL A 209 15.51 -11.67 10.63
C VAL A 209 14.23 -11.08 11.20
N THR A 210 14.35 -9.89 11.78
CA THR A 210 13.22 -9.06 12.20
C THR A 210 13.61 -7.58 12.08
N PHE A 211 12.71 -6.68 12.48
CA PHE A 211 12.96 -5.25 12.57
C PHE A 211 12.72 -4.77 14.00
N ASP A 212 13.60 -3.91 14.50
CA ASP A 212 13.40 -3.27 15.81
C ASP A 212 12.36 -2.13 15.75
N GLY A 213 12.16 -1.43 16.88
CA GLY A 213 11.21 -0.33 16.98
C GLY A 213 11.51 0.85 16.05
N THR A 214 12.74 0.98 15.55
CA THR A 214 13.17 2.02 14.60
C THR A 214 13.09 1.55 13.15
N GLY A 215 12.77 0.28 12.92
CA GLY A 215 12.76 -0.35 11.60
C GLY A 215 14.13 -0.81 11.11
N SER A 216 15.15 -0.83 11.96
CA SER A 216 16.46 -1.36 11.58
C SER A 216 16.42 -2.89 11.52
N LEU A 217 17.04 -3.46 10.48
CA LEU A 217 17.09 -4.90 10.26
C LEU A 217 17.97 -5.56 11.33
N GLN A 218 17.40 -6.53 12.03
CA GLN A 218 18.06 -7.35 13.03
C GLN A 218 18.19 -8.76 12.49
N VAL A 219 19.38 -9.37 12.64
CA VAL A 219 19.70 -10.66 12.01
C VAL A 219 20.20 -11.63 13.07
N SER A 220 19.59 -12.82 13.12
CA SER A 220 19.97 -13.90 14.02
C SER A 220 21.44 -14.27 13.87
N ALA A 221 22.11 -14.58 14.98
CA ALA A 221 23.47 -15.13 14.96
C ALA A 221 23.55 -16.50 14.27
N ALA A 222 22.41 -17.17 14.05
CA ALA A 222 22.35 -18.40 13.26
C ALA A 222 22.70 -18.18 11.77
N VAL A 223 22.58 -16.96 11.25
CA VAL A 223 23.04 -16.59 9.90
C VAL A 223 24.44 -16.02 10.02
N SER A 224 25.46 -16.81 9.64
CA SER A 224 26.86 -16.38 9.67
C SER A 224 27.13 -15.17 8.77
N ASP A 225 28.17 -14.39 9.07
CA ASP A 225 28.51 -13.20 8.27
C ASP A 225 28.79 -13.51 6.79
N THR A 226 29.39 -14.66 6.49
CA THR A 226 29.58 -15.14 5.11
C THR A 226 28.24 -15.32 4.39
N GLU A 227 27.26 -15.93 5.07
CA GLU A 227 25.93 -16.13 4.49
C GLU A 227 25.14 -14.82 4.41
N ARG A 228 25.29 -13.91 5.39
CA ARG A 228 24.73 -12.56 5.32
C ARG A 228 25.18 -11.84 4.06
N ALA A 229 26.49 -11.87 3.75
CA ALA A 229 27.03 -11.27 2.54
C ALA A 229 26.47 -11.91 1.26
N ARG A 230 26.39 -13.24 1.19
CA ARG A 230 25.83 -13.98 0.04
C ARG A 230 24.34 -13.71 -0.19
N LEU A 231 23.59 -13.49 0.88
CA LEU A 231 22.17 -13.17 0.86
C LEU A 231 21.91 -11.68 0.55
N GLY A 232 22.97 -10.85 0.46
CA GLY A 232 22.88 -9.42 0.22
C GLY A 232 22.51 -8.60 1.46
N LEU A 233 22.67 -9.16 2.65
CA LEU A 233 22.45 -8.46 3.92
C LEU A 233 23.68 -7.59 4.22
N THR A 234 23.48 -6.28 4.20
CA THR A 234 24.52 -5.28 4.49
C THR A 234 24.22 -4.56 5.80
N HIS A 235 25.25 -4.02 6.42
CA HIS A 235 25.08 -3.27 7.67
C HIS A 235 24.22 -2.01 7.45
N GLY A 236 23.32 -1.72 8.40
CA GLY A 236 22.49 -0.52 8.37
C GLY A 236 21.24 -0.61 7.49
N MET A 237 20.93 -1.78 6.93
CA MET A 237 19.65 -2.01 6.26
C MET A 237 18.49 -1.72 7.22
N LYS A 238 17.50 -0.97 6.74
CA LYS A 238 16.31 -0.58 7.49
C LYS A 238 15.10 -0.45 6.57
N LEU A 239 13.92 -0.49 7.15
CA LEU A 239 12.69 -0.17 6.46
C LEU A 239 12.73 1.29 5.95
N ARG A 240 12.25 1.53 4.73
CA ARG A 240 12.10 2.87 4.15
C ARG A 240 11.16 3.74 4.97
N TRP A 241 10.16 3.13 5.59
CA TRP A 241 9.30 3.74 6.60
C TRP A 241 8.73 2.69 7.55
N LEU A 242 8.32 3.12 8.73
CA LEU A 242 7.64 2.28 9.72
C LEU A 242 6.52 3.11 10.37
N ASP A 243 5.28 2.70 10.12
CA ASP A 243 4.10 3.27 10.79
C ASP A 243 3.84 2.58 12.14
N ALA A 244 3.32 3.31 13.12
CA ALA A 244 3.01 2.78 14.45
C ALA A 244 2.08 1.55 14.40
N ARG A 245 1.18 1.47 13.41
CA ARG A 245 0.27 0.33 13.22
C ARG A 245 0.99 -0.98 12.89
N HIS A 246 2.19 -0.93 12.30
CA HIS A 246 2.99 -2.13 12.09
C HIS A 246 3.49 -2.75 13.41
N GLN A 247 3.64 -1.94 14.47
CA GLN A 247 4.33 -2.38 15.70
C GLN A 247 3.61 -3.52 16.40
N HIS A 248 2.27 -3.52 16.36
CA HIS A 248 1.48 -4.61 16.94
C HIS A 248 1.77 -5.95 16.24
N TYR A 249 1.81 -5.95 14.91
CA TYR A 249 2.10 -7.16 14.14
C TYR A 249 3.57 -7.58 14.24
N LEU A 250 4.51 -6.63 14.21
CA LEU A 250 5.92 -6.90 14.45
C LEU A 250 6.17 -7.47 15.84
N HIS A 251 5.40 -7.09 16.85
CA HIS A 251 5.49 -7.69 18.17
C HIS A 251 5.21 -9.20 18.13
N PHE A 252 4.19 -9.66 17.40
CA PHE A 252 3.93 -11.10 17.22
C PHE A 252 5.09 -11.82 16.52
N GLN A 253 5.67 -11.22 15.48
CA GLN A 253 6.81 -11.82 14.77
C GLN A 253 8.04 -11.90 15.68
N ARG A 254 8.34 -10.84 16.43
CA ARG A 254 9.47 -10.80 17.37
C ARG A 254 9.33 -11.82 18.50
N MET A 255 8.11 -12.07 18.98
CA MET A 255 7.82 -13.13 19.96
C MET A 255 8.19 -14.53 19.46
N LYS A 256 8.27 -14.75 18.14
CA LYS A 256 8.75 -16.00 17.54
C LYS A 256 10.27 -16.02 17.33
N CYS A 257 10.92 -14.86 17.31
CA CYS A 257 12.37 -14.71 17.23
C CYS A 257 13.00 -14.92 18.62
N THR A 258 13.24 -16.17 19.02
CA THR A 258 13.79 -16.51 20.36
C THR A 258 15.17 -15.91 20.66
N TRP A 259 15.88 -15.43 19.64
CA TRP A 259 17.19 -14.78 19.73
C TRP A 259 17.10 -13.26 19.83
N PHE A 260 15.93 -12.66 19.63
CA PHE A 260 15.74 -11.21 19.65
C PHE A 260 15.20 -10.77 21.01
N SER A 261 15.96 -9.93 21.72
CA SER A 261 15.50 -9.25 22.93
C SER A 261 15.21 -7.79 22.57
N ALA A 262 13.93 -7.41 22.66
CA ALA A 262 13.44 -6.07 22.33
C ALA A 262 13.76 -5.05 23.44
#